data_AF-A0A7X6I1U7-F1
#
_entry.id   AF-A0A7X6I1U7-F1
#
_cell.length_a   1.000
_cell.length_b   1.000
_cell.length_c   1.000
_cell.angle_alpha   90.00
_cell.angle_beta   90.00
_cell.angle_gamma   90.00
#
_symmetry.space_group_name_H-M   'P 1'
#
loop_
_entity.id
_entity.type
_entity.pdbx_description
1 polymer ?
#
loop_
_entity_poly.entity_id
_entity_poly.type
_entity_poly.pdbx_seq_one_letter_code
_entity_poly.pdbx_strand_id
1 'polypeptide(L)'
;MRRRRCGFCKEIYITTIDTPIYCTDSCKKKAMRDKRERWKEKNPNYMKKYMRKYRSNHEKQSSKNTKQCSKCGTHKELNEKNFSKKSANRDHFDTWCKNCKKDYDSTRYKSKREEILQSKKEYYQKNKEHIKKRQLEYHHSKKSSL
;
A
#
# COMPACT_ATOMS: atom_id res chain seq x y z
N MET A 1 -51.53 21.71 1.83
CA MET A 1 -50.60 21.14 2.83
C MET A 1 -51.21 19.87 3.41
N ARG A 2 -50.42 18.81 3.65
CA ARG A 2 -50.93 17.50 4.10
C ARG A 2 -50.57 17.25 5.57
N ARG A 3 -51.50 16.70 6.34
CA ARG A 3 -51.26 16.24 7.73
C ARG A 3 -50.79 14.79 7.70
N ARG A 4 -49.66 14.49 8.33
CA ARG A 4 -49.07 13.13 8.40
C ARG A 4 -48.69 12.77 9.82
N ARG A 5 -48.65 11.47 10.09
CA ARG A 5 -48.18 10.93 11.37
C ARG A 5 -46.70 10.55 11.26
N CYS A 6 -45.86 11.05 12.16
CA CYS A 6 -44.44 10.74 12.16
C CYS A 6 -44.21 9.23 12.40
N GLY A 7 -43.38 8.59 11.57
CA GLY A 7 -43.00 7.19 11.72
C GLY A 7 -42.24 6.88 13.02
N PHE A 8 -41.66 7.91 13.66
CA PHE A 8 -40.93 7.81 14.93
C PHE A 8 -41.78 8.26 16.14
N CYS A 9 -41.96 9.57 16.36
CA CYS A 9 -42.65 10.10 17.54
C CYS A 9 -44.17 9.97 17.51
N LYS A 10 -44.74 9.53 16.38
CA LYS A 10 -46.19 9.35 16.16
C LYS A 10 -47.04 10.63 16.26
N GLU A 11 -46.42 11.80 16.42
CA GLU A 11 -47.11 13.08 16.37
C GLU A 11 -47.56 13.42 14.95
N ILE A 12 -48.63 14.21 14.85
CA ILE A 12 -49.15 14.72 13.60
C ILE A 12 -48.41 16.00 13.23
N TYR A 13 -47.91 16.07 11.99
CA TYR A 13 -47.21 17.25 11.46
C TYR A 13 -47.72 17.62 10.07
N ILE A 14 -47.55 18.89 9.71
CA ILE A 14 -47.94 19.43 8.41
C ILE A 14 -46.74 19.43 7.49
N THR A 15 -46.92 18.98 6.25
CA THR A 15 -45.86 18.97 5.25
C THR A 15 -46.40 19.30 3.85
N THR A 16 -45.53 19.85 3.02
CA THR A 16 -45.75 20.10 1.59
C THR A 16 -45.22 18.98 0.71
N ILE A 17 -44.40 18.08 1.28
CA ILE A 17 -43.74 17.00 0.55
C ILE A 17 -44.58 15.72 0.65
N ASP A 18 -44.61 14.95 -0.43
CA ASP A 18 -45.43 13.73 -0.56
C ASP A 18 -44.79 12.46 -0.02
N THR A 19 -43.52 12.51 0.37
CA THR A 19 -42.74 11.36 0.83
C THR A 19 -42.18 11.44 2.26
N PRO A 20 -42.27 12.53 3.05
CA PRO A 20 -41.62 12.56 4.33
C PRO A 20 -42.37 11.61 5.27
N ILE A 21 -41.59 10.72 5.88
CA ILE A 21 -42.04 9.72 6.86
C ILE A 21 -41.84 10.26 8.29
N TYR A 22 -40.95 11.24 8.47
CA TYR A 22 -40.58 11.80 9.77
C TYR A 22 -40.85 13.30 9.82
N CYS A 23 -41.29 13.82 10.97
CA CYS A 23 -41.58 15.25 11.15
C CYS A 23 -40.33 16.12 11.17
N THR A 24 -39.18 15.56 11.60
CA THR A 24 -37.89 16.24 11.70
C THR A 24 -36.74 15.29 11.39
N ASP A 25 -35.58 15.86 11.06
CA ASP A 25 -34.33 15.10 10.92
C ASP A 25 -33.91 14.42 12.22
N SER A 26 -34.25 15.00 13.38
CA SER A 26 -34.02 14.38 14.69
C SER A 26 -34.82 13.08 14.81
N CYS A 27 -36.11 13.09 14.47
CA CYS A 27 -36.96 11.90 14.46
C CYS A 27 -36.46 10.83 13.48
N LYS A 28 -35.97 11.24 12.30
CA LYS A 28 -35.34 10.33 11.35
C LYS A 28 -34.08 9.68 11.93
N LYS A 29 -33.17 10.46 12.51
CA LYS A 29 -31.92 9.97 13.12
C LYS A 29 -32.20 9.00 14.28
N LYS A 30 -33.17 9.31 15.14
CA LYS A 30 -33.57 8.44 16.25
C LYS A 30 -34.19 7.13 15.75
N ALA A 31 -35.11 7.18 14.77
CA ALA A 31 -35.68 5.97 14.18
C ALA A 31 -34.62 5.03 13.57
N MET A 32 -33.61 5.60 12.91
CA MET A 32 -32.50 4.82 12.35
C MET A 32 -31.62 4.22 13.44
N ARG A 33 -31.38 4.95 14.54
CA ARG A 33 -30.67 4.43 15.72
C ARG A 33 -31.41 3.24 16.33
N ASP A 34 -32.70 3.36 16.60
CA ASP A 34 -33.51 2.27 17.17
C ASP A 34 -33.60 1.04 16.26
N LYS A 35 -33.66 1.27 14.94
CA LYS A 35 -33.60 0.18 13.95
C LYS A 35 -32.25 -0.54 14.03
N ARG A 36 -31.15 0.22 14.17
CA ARG A 36 -29.79 -0.32 14.31
C ARG A 36 -29.62 -1.08 15.62
N GLU A 37 -30.12 -0.57 16.75
CA GLU A 37 -30.05 -1.27 18.03
C GLU A 37 -30.87 -2.56 18.03
N ARG A 38 -32.13 -2.54 17.57
CA ARG A 38 -32.93 -3.76 17.39
C ARG A 38 -32.26 -4.78 16.47
N TRP A 39 -31.58 -4.31 15.43
CA TRP A 39 -30.83 -5.20 14.56
C TRP A 39 -29.61 -5.80 15.26
N LYS A 40 -28.88 -5.03 16.07
CA LYS A 40 -27.75 -5.54 16.88
C LYS A 40 -28.21 -6.57 17.92
N GLU A 41 -29.33 -6.33 18.60
CA GLU A 41 -29.92 -7.29 19.56
C GLU A 41 -30.27 -8.62 18.89
N LYS A 42 -30.85 -8.58 17.68
CA LYS A 42 -31.15 -9.77 16.88
C LYS A 42 -29.91 -10.40 16.24
N ASN A 43 -28.80 -9.68 16.18
CA ASN A 43 -27.56 -10.10 15.53
C ASN A 43 -26.32 -9.84 16.41
N PRO A 44 -26.29 -10.37 17.66
CA PRO A 44 -25.28 -10.00 18.65
C PRO A 44 -23.86 -10.42 18.21
N ASN A 45 -23.77 -11.50 17.44
CA ASN A 45 -22.52 -12.04 16.93
C ASN A 45 -22.15 -11.58 15.52
N TYR A 46 -22.94 -10.70 14.88
CA TYR A 46 -22.66 -10.28 13.50
C TYR A 46 -21.27 -9.68 13.37
N MET A 47 -20.91 -8.75 14.25
CA MET A 47 -19.63 -8.06 14.13
C MET A 47 -18.46 -9.02 14.40
N LYS A 48 -18.61 -9.95 15.34
CA LYS A 48 -17.63 -11.02 15.61
C LYS A 48 -17.47 -11.96 14.41
N LYS A 49 -18.57 -12.38 13.78
CA LYS A 49 -18.58 -13.22 12.57
C LYS A 49 -17.99 -12.48 11.36
N TYR A 50 -18.34 -11.20 11.20
CA TYR A 50 -17.81 -10.32 10.17
C TYR A 50 -16.29 -10.17 10.29
N MET A 51 -15.80 -9.84 11.48
CA MET A 51 -14.35 -9.70 11.74
C MET A 51 -13.61 -11.03 11.58
N ARG A 52 -14.20 -12.16 11.98
CA ARG A 52 -13.62 -13.50 11.74
C ARG A 52 -13.50 -13.78 10.24
N LYS A 53 -14.54 -13.49 9.45
CA LYS A 53 -14.52 -13.65 7.98
C LYS A 53 -13.46 -12.74 7.36
N TYR A 54 -13.34 -11.49 7.82
CA TYR A 54 -12.34 -10.55 7.34
C TYR A 54 -10.91 -11.06 7.57
N ARG A 55 -10.60 -11.53 8.79
CA ARG A 55 -9.29 -12.13 9.11
C ARG A 55 -8.99 -13.36 8.25
N SER A 56 -9.93 -14.29 8.13
CA SER A 56 -9.75 -15.50 7.32
C SER A 56 -9.53 -15.18 5.83
N ASN A 57 -10.23 -14.17 5.31
CA ASN A 57 -10.02 -13.71 3.93
C ASN A 57 -8.63 -13.09 3.76
N HIS A 58 -8.14 -12.34 4.76
CA HIS A 58 -6.80 -11.77 4.75
C HIS A 58 -5.71 -12.85 4.85
N GLU A 59 -5.90 -13.88 5.69
CA GLU A 59 -5.02 -15.05 5.76
C GLU A 59 -5.00 -15.83 4.44
N LYS A 60 -6.17 -16.06 3.82
CA LYS A 60 -6.27 -16.68 2.49
C LYS A 60 -5.59 -15.82 1.41
N GLN A 61 -5.66 -14.50 1.51
CA GLN A 61 -4.96 -13.59 0.62
C GLN A 61 -3.43 -13.61 0.82
N SER A 62 -2.96 -13.85 2.05
CA SER A 62 -1.55 -14.13 2.35
C SER A 62 -1.07 -15.47 1.78
N SER A 63 -1.96 -16.42 1.48
CA SER A 63 -1.58 -17.77 1.03
C SER A 63 -1.21 -17.89 -0.46
N LYS A 64 -1.45 -16.85 -1.29
CA LYS A 64 -0.90 -16.79 -2.66
C LYS A 64 0.52 -16.21 -2.61
N ASN A 65 1.46 -17.01 -2.13
CA ASN A 65 2.90 -16.68 -2.08
C ASN A 65 3.58 -16.74 -3.45
N THR A 66 2.85 -16.56 -4.56
CA THR A 66 3.42 -16.55 -5.90
C THR A 66 3.07 -15.26 -6.63
N LYS A 67 4.05 -14.72 -7.35
CA LYS A 67 3.93 -13.50 -8.16
C LYS A 67 4.42 -13.80 -9.57
N GLN A 68 3.69 -13.29 -10.56
CA GLN A 68 4.11 -13.35 -11.94
C GLN A 68 5.12 -12.24 -12.24
N CYS A 69 6.27 -12.60 -12.81
CA CYS A 69 7.21 -11.62 -13.33
C CYS A 69 6.64 -10.96 -14.60
N SER A 70 6.53 -9.64 -14.66
CA SER A 70 5.98 -8.96 -15.85
C SER A 70 6.91 -8.96 -17.06
N LYS A 71 8.19 -9.31 -16.88
CA LYS A 71 9.18 -9.40 -17.97
C LYS A 71 9.21 -10.77 -18.64
N CYS A 72 9.21 -11.86 -17.87
CA CYS A 72 9.30 -13.23 -18.39
C CYS A 72 8.03 -14.05 -18.24
N GLY A 73 6.97 -13.51 -17.63
CA GLY A 73 5.66 -14.17 -17.50
C GLY A 73 5.60 -15.35 -16.53
N THR A 74 6.71 -15.81 -15.98
CA THR A 74 6.75 -16.96 -15.05
C THR A 74 6.24 -16.59 -13.67
N HIS A 75 5.46 -17.49 -13.05
CA HIS A 75 5.09 -17.41 -11.64
C HIS A 75 6.24 -17.92 -10.77
N LYS A 76 6.66 -17.12 -9.79
CA LYS A 76 7.72 -17.47 -8.84
C LYS A 76 7.25 -17.16 -7.43
N GLU A 77 7.85 -17.80 -6.44
CA GLU A 77 7.55 -17.49 -5.05
C GLU A 77 7.87 -16.02 -4.73
N LEU A 78 6.97 -15.34 -4.03
CA LEU A 78 7.09 -13.96 -3.60
C LEU A 78 8.01 -13.90 -2.37
N ASN A 79 9.30 -13.99 -2.63
CA ASN A 79 10.35 -13.91 -1.61
C ASN A 79 11.56 -13.14 -2.14
N GLU A 80 12.47 -12.82 -1.22
CA GLU A 80 13.70 -12.08 -1.53
C GLU A 80 14.66 -12.82 -2.45
N LYS A 81 14.51 -14.14 -2.63
CA LYS A 81 15.34 -14.91 -3.56
C LYS A 81 14.93 -14.66 -5.00
N ASN A 82 13.64 -14.48 -5.27
CA ASN A 82 13.10 -14.30 -6.62
C ASN A 82 12.88 -12.85 -7.02
N PHE A 83 12.55 -11.97 -6.07
CA PHE A 83 12.23 -10.56 -6.32
C PHE A 83 13.01 -9.64 -5.38
N SER A 84 13.49 -8.50 -5.89
CA SER A 84 14.13 -7.48 -5.06
C SER A 84 13.09 -6.66 -4.29
N LYS A 85 13.44 -6.15 -3.11
CA LYS A 85 12.55 -5.29 -2.32
C LYS A 85 12.29 -3.97 -3.03
N LYS A 86 11.03 -3.52 -3.01
CA LYS A 86 10.60 -2.21 -3.51
C LYS A 86 9.38 -1.73 -2.71
N SER A 87 9.63 -0.85 -1.74
CA SER A 87 8.62 -0.36 -0.79
C SER A 87 7.47 0.41 -1.44
N ALA A 88 7.69 1.01 -2.61
CA ALA A 88 6.65 1.71 -3.36
C ALA A 88 5.53 0.77 -3.88
N ASN A 89 5.78 -0.53 -3.95
CA ASN A 89 4.79 -1.51 -4.41
C ASN A 89 3.98 -2.06 -3.23
N ARG A 90 2.70 -2.37 -3.46
CA ARG A 90 1.77 -2.91 -2.45
C ARG A 90 2.30 -4.15 -1.71
N ASP A 91 3.04 -4.99 -2.42
CA ASP A 91 3.62 -6.23 -1.91
C ASP A 91 5.07 -6.09 -1.48
N HIS A 92 5.63 -4.87 -1.50
CA HIS A 92 7.02 -4.55 -1.12
C HIS A 92 8.09 -5.24 -1.98
N PHE A 93 7.71 -5.80 -3.15
CA PHE A 93 8.62 -6.49 -4.07
C PHE A 93 8.52 -5.92 -5.48
N ASP A 94 9.63 -5.99 -6.23
CA ASP A 94 9.69 -5.57 -7.64
C ASP A 94 8.72 -6.38 -8.52
N THR A 95 8.33 -5.82 -9.67
CA THR A 95 7.50 -6.50 -10.68
C THR A 95 8.31 -7.44 -11.55
N TRP A 96 9.63 -7.20 -11.65
CA TRP A 96 10.56 -8.07 -12.39
C TRP A 96 11.30 -8.99 -11.43
N CYS A 97 11.44 -10.26 -11.82
CA CYS A 97 12.28 -11.19 -11.07
C CYS A 97 13.76 -10.81 -11.17
N LYS A 98 14.56 -11.26 -10.20
CA LYS A 98 16.00 -10.96 -10.11
C LYS A 98 16.77 -11.37 -11.36
N ASN A 99 16.45 -12.50 -11.99
CA ASN A 99 17.11 -12.94 -13.22
C ASN A 99 16.88 -11.93 -14.35
N CYS A 100 15.62 -11.58 -14.63
CA CYS A 100 15.30 -10.58 -15.65
C CYS A 100 15.98 -9.23 -15.39
N LYS A 101 16.09 -8.83 -14.13
CA LYS A 101 16.77 -7.59 -13.74
C LYS A 101 18.27 -7.68 -13.97
N LYS A 102 18.89 -8.79 -13.58
CA LYS A 102 20.32 -9.07 -13.82
C LYS A 102 20.63 -9.07 -15.32
N ASP A 103 19.80 -9.72 -16.12
CA ASP A 103 19.98 -9.77 -17.57
C ASP A 103 19.88 -8.36 -18.18
N TYR A 104 18.84 -7.61 -17.82
CA TYR A 104 18.65 -6.23 -18.25
C TYR A 104 19.83 -5.33 -17.86
N ASP A 105 20.25 -5.37 -16.59
CA ASP A 105 21.36 -4.57 -16.08
C ASP A 105 22.68 -4.95 -16.78
N SER A 106 22.89 -6.24 -17.08
CA SER A 106 24.08 -6.70 -17.80
C SER A 106 24.11 -6.17 -19.24
N THR A 107 22.98 -6.22 -19.95
CA THR A 107 22.88 -5.72 -21.32
C THR A 107 23.05 -4.21 -21.38
N ARG A 108 22.38 -3.49 -20.46
CA ARG A 108 22.52 -2.03 -20.32
C ARG A 108 23.96 -1.63 -20.02
N TYR A 109 24.65 -2.37 -19.16
CA TYR A 109 26.05 -2.10 -18.84
C TYR A 109 26.95 -2.34 -20.05
N LYS A 110 26.77 -3.45 -20.78
CA LYS A 110 27.55 -3.75 -21.99
C LYS A 110 27.37 -2.67 -23.05
N SER A 111 26.14 -2.25 -23.33
CA SER A 111 25.85 -1.24 -24.36
C SER A 111 26.39 0.15 -24.00
N LYS A 112 26.43 0.49 -22.71
CA LYS A 112 26.91 1.79 -22.22
C LYS A 112 28.31 1.75 -21.64
N ARG A 113 29.05 0.67 -21.86
CA ARG A 113 30.32 0.42 -21.18
C ARG A 113 31.32 1.55 -21.41
N GLU A 114 31.45 2.00 -22.65
CA GLU A 114 32.39 3.04 -23.05
C GLU A 114 32.04 4.38 -22.44
N GLU A 115 30.77 4.80 -22.51
CA GLU A 115 30.26 6.01 -21.86
C GLU A 115 30.54 6.01 -20.35
N ILE A 116 30.27 4.87 -19.68
CA ILE A 116 30.52 4.71 -18.24
C ILE A 116 32.01 4.83 -17.92
N LEU A 117 32.89 4.22 -18.72
CA LEU A 117 34.33 4.29 -18.52
C LEU A 117 34.88 5.69 -18.76
N GLN A 118 34.41 6.37 -19.80
CA GLN A 118 34.78 7.73 -20.11
C GLN A 118 34.35 8.69 -19.00
N SER A 119 33.10 8.59 -18.55
CA SER A 119 32.59 9.38 -17.42
C SER A 119 33.39 9.15 -16.13
N LYS A 120 33.77 7.89 -15.85
CA LYS A 120 34.65 7.57 -14.70
C LYS A 120 36.03 8.20 -14.83
N LYS A 121 36.63 8.17 -16.02
CA LYS A 121 37.94 8.77 -16.30
C LYS A 121 37.91 10.28 -16.08
N GLU A 122 36.90 10.95 -16.61
CA GLU A 122 36.71 12.39 -16.45
C GLU A 122 36.50 12.78 -14.98
N TYR A 123 35.66 12.03 -14.26
CA TYR A 123 35.46 12.25 -12.83
C TYR A 123 36.77 12.15 -12.05
N TYR A 124 37.58 11.11 -12.31
CA TYR A 124 38.86 10.91 -11.63
C TYR A 124 39.86 12.01 -11.96
N GLN A 125 39.94 12.45 -13.23
CA GLN A 125 40.81 13.55 -13.63
C GLN A 125 40.43 14.86 -12.94
N LYS A 126 39.14 15.21 -12.93
CA LYS A 126 38.64 16.44 -12.30
C LYS A 126 38.79 16.45 -10.77
N ASN A 127 38.71 15.29 -10.13
CA ASN A 127 38.70 15.18 -8.66
C ASN A 127 40.00 14.59 -8.07
N LYS A 128 41.06 14.48 -8.88
CA LYS A 128 42.30 13.77 -8.52
C LYS A 128 42.88 14.20 -7.17
N GLU A 129 42.99 15.50 -6.94
CA GLU A 129 43.58 16.05 -5.72
C GLU A 129 42.70 15.83 -4.48
N HIS A 130 41.38 15.97 -4.62
CA HIS A 130 40.44 15.67 -3.54
C HIS A 130 40.46 14.18 -3.16
N ILE A 131 40.55 13.30 -4.17
CA ILE A 131 40.66 11.85 -3.95
C ILE A 131 41.96 11.51 -3.21
N LYS A 132 43.10 12.07 -3.62
CA LYS A 132 44.39 11.88 -2.92
C LYS A 132 44.33 12.38 -1.49
N LYS A 133 43.78 13.58 -1.25
CA LYS A 133 43.65 14.16 0.09
C LYS A 133 42.85 13.25 1.01
N ARG A 134 41.67 12.79 0.56
CA ARG A 134 40.84 11.83 1.31
C ARG A 134 41.57 10.50 1.59
N GLN A 135 42.37 10.01 0.63
CA GLN A 135 43.17 8.80 0.83
C GLN A 135 44.25 9.00 1.91
N LEU A 136 44.97 10.12 1.87
CA LEU A 136 45.97 10.47 2.88
C LEU A 136 45.31 10.59 4.26
N GLU A 137 44.19 11.31 4.38
CA GLU A 137 43.42 11.44 5.63
C GLU A 137 43.00 10.08 6.20
N TYR A 138 42.52 9.16 5.36
CA TYR A 138 42.19 7.79 5.78
C TYR A 138 43.41 7.01 6.28
N HIS A 139 44.57 7.15 5.64
CA HIS A 139 45.81 6.50 6.10
C HIS A 139 46.33 7.10 7.41
N HIS A 140 46.26 8.41 7.56
CA HIS A 140 46.65 9.10 8.79
C HIS A 140 45.74 8.75 9.97
N SER A 141 44.41 8.74 9.76
CA SER A 141 43.45 8.40 10.82
C SER A 141 43.63 6.94 11.30
N LYS A 142 43.82 6.01 10.37
CA LYS A 142 44.06 4.60 10.70
C LYS A 142 45.38 4.38 11.43
N LYS A 143 46.41 5.18 11.14
CA LYS A 143 47.71 5.16 11.84
C LYS A 143 47.65 5.81 13.23
N SER A 144 46.75 6.76 13.45
CA SER A 144 46.51 7.37 14.78
C SER A 144 45.58 6.58 15.70
N SER A 145 44.93 5.53 15.19
CA SER A 145 44.06 4.62 15.96
C SER A 145 44.73 3.29 16.30
N LEU A 146 46.04 3.17 16.06
CA LEU A 146 46.93 2.06 16.41
C LEU A 146 47.96 2.57 17.42
#